data_AF-A0A815JI79-F1
#
_entry.id   AF-A0A815JI79-F1
#
_cell.length_a   1.000
_cell.length_b   1.000
_cell.length_c   1.000
_cell.angle_alpha   90.00
_cell.angle_beta   90.00
_cell.angle_gamma   90.00
#
_symmetry.space_group_name_H-M   'P 1'
#
loop_
_entity.id
_entity.type
_entity.pdbx_description
1 polymer ?
#
loop_
_entity_poly.entity_id
_entity_poly.type
_entity_poly.pdbx_seq_one_letter_code
_entity_poly.pdbx_strand_id
1 'polypeptide(L)'
;TQIDETCNVCGHNCPDLRQHQCSNINKCIHCDGNHLSNSIKCPVIKEFRADLTKKLFSNKPAILRHNNNNNNNQENQNYIHNTIDYPLLPLSQRPPTNNTSVMNKLDEILIGMAKLNESFERIAKKQYELEQFINHKNEQDEYLLNKVEQLTLSNNETKENMIKN
;
A
#
# COMPACT_ATOMS: atom_id res chain seq x y z
N THR A 1 -18.69 8.54 18.98
CA THR A 1 -18.76 8.02 17.60
C THR A 1 -17.97 6.75 17.56
N GLN A 2 -18.64 5.60 17.55
CA GLN A 2 -17.99 4.28 17.45
C GLN A 2 -17.49 4.14 16.00
N ILE A 3 -16.20 3.82 15.84
CA ILE A 3 -15.60 3.61 14.52
C ILE A 3 -15.87 2.14 14.19
N ASP A 4 -16.83 1.89 13.29
CA ASP A 4 -17.06 0.55 12.78
C ASP A 4 -15.91 0.18 11.85
N GLU A 5 -15.20 -0.91 12.17
CA GLU A 5 -14.07 -1.40 11.39
C GLU A 5 -14.51 -2.57 10.51
N THR A 6 -14.06 -2.62 9.26
CA THR A 6 -14.46 -3.68 8.31
C THR A 6 -13.53 -4.89 8.43
N CYS A 7 -14.10 -6.09 8.56
CA CYS A 7 -13.33 -7.33 8.55
C CYS A 7 -12.68 -7.56 7.17
N ASN A 8 -11.34 -7.69 7.15
CA ASN A 8 -10.56 -7.90 5.92
C ASN A 8 -10.83 -9.24 5.21
N VAL A 9 -11.44 -10.20 5.90
CA VAL A 9 -11.74 -11.53 5.35
C VAL A 9 -13.17 -11.58 4.85
N CYS A 10 -14.15 -11.29 5.70
CA CYS A 10 -15.56 -11.45 5.32
C CYS A 10 -16.25 -10.17 4.84
N GLY A 11 -15.59 -9.01 4.89
CA GLY A 11 -16.11 -7.73 4.43
C GLY A 11 -17.23 -7.12 5.29
N HIS A 12 -17.60 -7.71 6.44
CA HIS A 12 -18.62 -7.13 7.32
C HIS A 12 -18.04 -6.02 8.19
N ASN A 13 -18.82 -4.95 8.40
CA ASN A 13 -18.53 -3.89 9.36
C ASN A 13 -18.84 -4.40 10.76
N CYS A 14 -17.86 -4.32 11.66
CA CYS A 14 -17.98 -4.77 13.04
C CYS A 14 -17.45 -3.69 13.97
N PRO A 15 -18.12 -3.44 15.10
CA PRO A 15 -17.66 -2.46 16.07
C PRO A 15 -16.39 -2.90 16.82
N ASP A 16 -16.07 -4.20 16.80
CA ASP A 16 -14.84 -4.76 17.38
C ASP A 16 -14.39 -6.00 16.59
N LEU A 17 -13.22 -5.95 15.94
CA LEU A 17 -12.66 -7.09 15.19
C LEU A 17 -12.30 -8.27 16.10
N ARG A 18 -12.07 -8.04 17.39
CA ARG A 18 -11.67 -9.11 18.33
C ARG A 18 -12.82 -10.04 18.70
N GLN A 19 -14.06 -9.55 18.62
CA GLN A 19 -15.27 -10.31 18.93
C GLN A 19 -16.05 -10.74 17.68
N HIS A 20 -15.52 -10.41 16.49
CA HIS A 20 -16.16 -10.73 15.23
C HIS A 20 -16.08 -12.24 14.92
N GLN A 21 -17.25 -12.89 14.82
CA GLN A 21 -17.35 -14.26 14.34
C GLN A 21 -17.28 -14.31 12.81
N CYS A 22 -16.06 -14.42 12.29
CA CYS A 22 -15.79 -14.42 10.86
C CYS A 22 -16.34 -15.65 10.16
N SER A 23 -17.15 -15.43 9.12
CA SER A 23 -17.66 -16.50 8.26
C SER A 23 -16.58 -17.15 7.38
N ASN A 24 -15.34 -16.62 7.38
CA ASN A 24 -14.20 -17.06 6.55
C ASN A 24 -14.44 -17.12 5.04
N ILE A 25 -15.55 -16.56 4.56
CA ILE A 25 -15.88 -16.47 3.14
C ILE A 25 -15.48 -15.08 2.68
N ASN A 26 -14.55 -15.03 1.73
CA ASN A 26 -14.15 -13.78 1.09
C ASN A 26 -15.33 -13.19 0.32
N LYS A 27 -15.90 -12.10 0.85
CA LYS A 27 -16.93 -11.32 0.19
C LYS A 27 -16.34 -10.09 -0.45
N CYS A 28 -16.85 -9.75 -1.62
CA CYS A 28 -16.47 -8.53 -2.33
C CYS A 28 -17.06 -7.31 -1.65
N ILE A 29 -16.24 -6.33 -1.31
CA ILE A 29 -16.68 -5.07 -0.68
C ILE A 29 -17.58 -4.21 -1.59
N HIS A 30 -17.64 -4.51 -2.89
CA HIS A 30 -18.38 -3.71 -3.88
C HIS A 30 -19.74 -4.29 -4.24
N CYS A 31 -19.91 -5.61 -4.12
CA CYS A 31 -21.14 -6.28 -4.57
C CYS A 31 -21.56 -7.47 -3.67
N ASP A 32 -20.94 -7.61 -2.50
CA ASP A 32 -21.18 -8.64 -1.48
C ASP A 32 -21.11 -10.10 -1.97
N GLY A 33 -20.60 -10.31 -3.19
CA GLY A 33 -20.48 -11.61 -3.83
C GLY A 33 -19.31 -12.42 -3.29
N ASN A 34 -19.39 -13.75 -3.42
CA ASN A 34 -18.35 -14.70 -2.99
C ASN A 34 -17.15 -14.72 -3.94
N HIS A 35 -16.41 -13.61 -4.00
CA HIS A 35 -15.16 -13.49 -4.72
C HIS A 35 -14.31 -12.35 -4.14
N LEU A 36 -13.02 -12.32 -4.50
CA LEU A 36 -12.15 -11.20 -4.14
C LEU A 36 -12.66 -9.88 -4.72
N SER A 37 -12.47 -8.79 -3.98
CA SER A 37 -12.97 -7.46 -4.37
C SER A 37 -12.47 -7.01 -5.75
N ASN A 38 -11.23 -7.32 -6.12
CA ASN A 38 -10.63 -7.00 -7.43
C ASN A 38 -10.79 -8.12 -8.49
N SER A 39 -11.69 -9.09 -8.27
CA SER A 39 -11.92 -10.18 -9.21
C SER A 39 -12.65 -9.71 -10.47
N ILE A 40 -12.35 -10.32 -11.62
CA ILE A 40 -13.08 -10.10 -12.87
C ILE A 40 -14.53 -10.62 -12.82
N LYS A 41 -14.84 -11.43 -11.80
CA LYS A 41 -16.20 -11.92 -11.52
C LYS A 41 -17.08 -10.83 -10.89
N CYS A 42 -16.50 -9.77 -10.33
CA CYS A 42 -17.25 -8.65 -9.76
C CYS A 42 -17.89 -7.81 -10.87
N PRO A 43 -19.22 -7.64 -10.89
CA PRO A 43 -19.90 -6.80 -11.88
C PRO A 43 -19.40 -5.35 -11.85
N VAL A 44 -19.20 -4.80 -10.65
CA VAL A 44 -18.75 -3.42 -10.43
C VAL A 44 -17.34 -3.19 -10.98
N ILE A 45 -16.38 -4.08 -10.67
CA ILE A 45 -15.02 -3.98 -11.21
C ILE A 45 -15.00 -4.24 -12.71
N LYS A 46 -15.83 -5.15 -13.21
CA LYS A 46 -15.94 -5.43 -14.65
C LYS A 46 -16.39 -4.19 -15.41
N GLU A 47 -17.41 -3.50 -14.93
CA GLU A 47 -17.91 -2.25 -15.53
C GLU A 47 -16.87 -1.13 -15.42
N PHE A 48 -16.27 -0.94 -14.25
CA PHE A 48 -15.22 0.05 -14.05
C PHE A 48 -14.02 -0.16 -15.00
N ARG A 49 -13.57 -1.40 -15.18
CA ARG A 49 -12.50 -1.74 -16.14
C ARG A 49 -12.94 -1.52 -17.59
N ALA A 50 -14.18 -1.85 -17.92
CA ALA A 50 -14.73 -1.61 -19.25
C ALA A 50 -14.79 -0.11 -19.56
N ASP A 51 -15.17 0.74 -18.61
CA ASP A 51 -15.26 2.18 -18.80
C ASP A 51 -13.90 2.85 -18.88
N LEU A 52 -12.91 2.41 -18.09
CA LEU A 52 -11.52 2.83 -18.27
C LEU A 52 -11.02 2.50 -19.68
N THR A 53 -11.35 1.31 -20.16
CA THR A 53 -10.95 0.83 -21.48
C THR A 53 -11.67 1.61 -22.60
N LYS A 54 -12.98 1.89 -22.46
CA LYS A 54 -13.72 2.78 -23.38
C LYS A 54 -13.08 4.16 -23.45
N LYS A 55 -12.72 4.76 -22.32
CA LYS A 55 -12.04 6.08 -22.30
C LYS A 55 -10.70 6.07 -23.05
N LEU A 56 -9.95 4.97 -23.00
CA LEU A 56 -8.72 4.81 -23.78
C LEU A 56 -8.98 4.71 -25.29
N PHE A 57 -10.09 4.11 -25.71
CA PHE A 57 -10.44 3.95 -27.13
C PHE A 57 -11.20 5.15 -27.72
N SER A 58 -11.95 5.91 -26.91
CA SER A 58 -12.68 7.11 -27.35
C SER A 58 -11.77 8.28 -27.73
N ASN A 59 -10.50 8.27 -27.31
CA ASN A 59 -9.51 9.31 -27.64
C ASN A 59 -8.71 9.01 -28.93
N LYS A 60 -9.04 7.97 -29.69
CA LYS A 60 -8.48 7.79 -31.04
C LYS A 60 -9.28 8.62 -32.05
N PRO A 61 -8.62 9.37 -32.96
CA PRO A 61 -9.33 9.99 -34.08
C PRO A 61 -10.01 8.89 -34.89
N ALA A 62 -11.25 9.16 -35.31
CA ALA A 62 -12.08 8.25 -36.08
C ALA A 62 -11.36 7.80 -37.35
N ILE A 63 -10.73 6.62 -37.33
CA ILE A 63 -10.33 5.93 -38.56
C ILE A 63 -11.40 4.88 -38.85
N LEU A 64 -12.19 5.21 -39.88
CA LEU A 64 -13.05 4.34 -40.69
C LEU A 64 -14.14 3.57 -39.93
N ARG A 65 -15.29 4.23 -39.75
CA ARG A 65 -16.58 3.54 -39.70
C ARG A 65 -16.86 2.94 -41.08
N HIS A 66 -16.67 1.63 -41.25
CA HIS A 66 -17.30 0.91 -42.35
C HIS A 66 -18.81 0.80 -42.07
N ASN A 67 -19.61 1.33 -42.99
CA ASN A 67 -21.06 1.19 -43.00
C ASN A 67 -21.43 -0.27 -43.25
N ASN A 68 -21.92 -0.97 -42.22
CA ASN A 68 -22.62 -2.24 -42.40
C ASN A 68 -24.08 -1.95 -42.78
N ASN A 69 -24.33 -1.76 -44.07
CA ASN A 69 -25.68 -1.94 -44.62
C ASN A 69 -25.86 -3.44 -44.91
N ASN A 70 -26.60 -4.12 -44.02
CA ASN A 70 -27.09 -5.46 -44.23
C ASN A 70 -28.14 -5.44 -45.36
N ASN A 71 -27.81 -6.01 -46.52
CA ASN A 71 -28.79 -6.53 -47.46
C ASN A 71 -28.43 -7.98 -47.76
N ASN A 72 -29.31 -8.88 -47.31
CA ASN A 72 -29.26 -10.31 -47.58
C ASN A 72 -29.52 -10.56 -49.07
N ASN A 73 -28.61 -11.24 -49.76
CA ASN A 73 -28.94 -12.16 -50.85
C ASN A 73 -27.79 -13.15 -51.05
N GLN A 74 -28.07 -14.42 -50.73
CA GLN A 74 -27.21 -15.56 -51.00
C GLN A 74 -27.34 -15.92 -52.48
N GLU A 75 -26.28 -15.68 -53.25
CA GLU A 75 -26.02 -16.45 -54.46
C GLU A 75 -24.65 -17.13 -54.32
N ASN A 76 -24.65 -18.44 -54.52
CA ASN A 76 -23.48 -19.30 -54.53
C ASN A 76 -22.44 -18.78 -55.54
N GLN A 77 -21.42 -18.08 -55.05
CA GLN A 77 -20.22 -17.82 -55.83
C GLN A 77 -19.12 -18.77 -55.37
N ASN A 78 -18.68 -19.64 -56.28
CA ASN A 78 -17.49 -20.48 -56.11
C ASN A 78 -16.30 -19.56 -55.79
N TYR A 79 -15.91 -19.55 -54.52
CA TYR A 79 -14.83 -18.70 -54.04
C TYR A 79 -13.50 -19.27 -54.55
N ILE A 80 -12.97 -18.70 -55.63
CA ILE A 80 -11.60 -18.96 -56.06
C ILE A 80 -10.69 -18.10 -55.17
N HIS A 81 -9.96 -18.74 -54.26
CA HIS A 81 -9.04 -18.07 -53.36
C HIS A 81 -7.87 -17.49 -54.15
N ASN A 82 -7.92 -16.20 -54.44
CA ASN A 82 -6.90 -15.47 -55.18
C ASN A 82 -5.91 -14.83 -54.18
N THR A 83 -4.69 -15.37 -54.09
CA THR A 83 -3.66 -14.93 -53.13
C THR A 83 -3.11 -13.52 -53.39
N ILE A 84 -3.47 -12.90 -54.51
CA ILE A 84 -3.06 -11.55 -54.89
C ILE A 84 -3.94 -10.48 -54.22
N ASP A 85 -5.22 -10.79 -53.97
CA ASP A 85 -6.20 -9.87 -53.36
C ASP A 85 -6.12 -9.84 -51.82
N TYR A 86 -5.35 -10.75 -51.23
CA TYR A 86 -5.11 -10.84 -49.78
C TYR A 86 -3.63 -10.55 -49.49
N PRO A 87 -3.22 -9.27 -49.35
CA PRO A 87 -1.89 -8.97 -48.84
C PRO A 87 -1.71 -9.67 -47.49
N LEU A 88 -0.51 -10.22 -47.25
CA LEU A 88 -0.17 -10.88 -45.99
C LEU A 88 -0.66 -10.01 -44.83
N LEU A 89 -1.58 -10.56 -44.03
CA LEU A 89 -2.07 -9.91 -42.83
C LEU A 89 -0.85 -9.43 -42.04
N PRO A 90 -0.81 -8.16 -41.60
CA PRO A 90 0.31 -7.67 -40.83
C PRO A 90 0.55 -8.65 -39.69
N LEU A 91 1.74 -9.27 -39.66
CA LEU A 91 2.12 -10.16 -38.57
C LEU A 91 1.81 -9.40 -37.28
N SER A 92 1.07 -10.03 -36.37
CA SER A 92 0.72 -9.46 -35.08
C SER A 92 1.96 -8.81 -34.48
N GLN A 93 2.04 -7.48 -34.59
CA GLN A 93 3.12 -6.73 -33.97
C GLN A 93 2.94 -6.97 -32.50
N ARG A 94 3.84 -7.77 -31.92
CA ARG A 94 3.91 -7.93 -30.47
C ARG A 94 3.91 -6.49 -29.93
N PRO A 95 2.91 -6.08 -29.12
CA PRO A 95 2.87 -4.72 -28.62
C PRO A 95 4.23 -4.43 -28.01
N PRO A 96 4.84 -3.25 -28.29
CA PRO A 96 6.09 -2.90 -27.63
C PRO A 96 5.82 -3.05 -26.14
N THR A 97 6.55 -3.97 -25.51
CA THR A 97 6.46 -4.20 -24.08
C THR A 97 7.04 -2.97 -23.41
N ASN A 98 6.24 -1.91 -23.28
CA ASN A 98 6.54 -0.70 -22.54
C ASN A 98 6.50 -0.97 -21.03
N ASN A 99 7.08 -2.11 -20.61
CA ASN A 99 7.31 -2.48 -19.22
C ASN A 99 8.29 -1.52 -18.54
N THR A 100 8.97 -0.65 -19.30
CA THR A 100 9.88 0.39 -18.80
C THR A 100 9.23 1.22 -17.69
N SER A 101 7.96 1.60 -17.80
CA SER A 101 7.28 2.36 -16.74
C SER A 101 7.10 1.56 -15.46
N VAL A 102 6.80 0.25 -15.56
CA VAL A 102 6.68 -0.64 -14.41
C VAL A 102 8.04 -0.90 -13.79
N MET A 103 9.08 -1.13 -14.60
CA MET A 103 10.45 -1.33 -14.13
C MET A 103 10.99 -0.08 -13.41
N ASN A 104 10.77 1.12 -13.97
CA ASN A 104 11.16 2.36 -13.31
C ASN A 104 10.46 2.54 -11.95
N LYS A 105 9.18 2.16 -11.84
CA LYS A 105 8.46 2.19 -10.56
C LYS A 105 9.01 1.17 -9.55
N LEU A 106 9.45 0.01 -10.01
CA LEU A 106 10.11 -0.98 -9.14
C LEU A 106 11.47 -0.47 -8.64
N ASP A 107 12.24 0.19 -9.51
CA ASP A 107 13.51 0.83 -9.13
C ASP A 107 13.28 1.96 -8.11
N GLU A 108 12.26 2.80 -8.31
CA GLU A 108 11.86 3.84 -7.34
C GLU A 108 11.50 3.23 -5.98
N ILE A 109 10.77 2.11 -5.96
CA ILE A 109 10.42 1.40 -4.73
C ILE A 109 11.68 0.85 -4.04
N LEU A 110 12.60 0.22 -4.77
CA LEU A 110 13.85 -0.29 -4.24
C LEU A 110 14.70 0.83 -3.60
N ILE A 111 14.82 1.96 -4.29
CA ILE A 111 15.51 3.14 -3.77
C ILE A 111 14.80 3.69 -2.52
N GLY A 112 13.47 3.73 -2.54
CA GLY A 112 12.65 4.14 -1.38
C GLY A 112 12.85 3.24 -0.17
N MET A 113 12.89 1.93 -0.36
CA MET A 113 13.14 0.94 0.70
C MET A 113 14.55 1.09 1.28
N ALA A 114 15.57 1.31 0.44
CA ALA A 114 16.93 1.55 0.90
C ALA A 114 17.03 2.79 1.80
N LYS A 115 16.38 3.90 1.41
CA LYS A 115 16.32 5.14 2.21
C LYS A 115 15.58 4.93 3.53
N LEU A 116 14.49 4.17 3.53
CA LEU A 116 13.77 3.81 4.75
C LEU A 116 14.67 3.00 5.69
N ASN A 117 15.40 2.01 5.17
CA ASN A 117 16.32 1.21 5.97
C ASN A 117 17.42 2.07 6.61
N GLU A 118 18.04 2.97 5.85
CA GLU A 118 19.02 3.93 6.38
C GLU A 118 18.41 4.85 7.46
N SER A 119 17.14 5.26 7.28
CA SER A 119 16.43 6.05 8.30
C SER A 119 16.19 5.26 9.59
N PHE A 120 15.85 3.97 9.49
CA PHE A 120 15.66 3.10 10.64
C PHE A 120 16.97 2.87 11.40
N GLU A 121 18.08 2.65 10.70
CA GLU A 121 19.40 2.53 11.33
C GLU A 121 19.79 3.80 12.08
N ARG A 122 19.55 4.98 11.49
CA ARG A 122 19.78 6.26 12.17
C ARG A 122 18.91 6.44 13.41
N ILE A 123 17.63 6.06 13.34
CA ILE A 123 16.71 6.15 14.49
C ILE A 123 17.16 5.20 15.59
N ALA A 124 17.50 3.96 15.26
CA ALA A 124 17.99 2.98 16.23
C ALA A 124 19.25 3.48 16.95
N LYS A 125 20.19 4.09 16.21
CA LYS A 125 21.38 4.70 16.81
C LYS A 125 21.02 5.85 17.76
N LYS A 126 20.14 6.76 17.35
CA LYS A 126 19.70 7.88 18.20
C LYS A 126 18.95 7.42 19.45
N GLN A 127 18.17 6.34 19.33
CA GLN A 127 17.50 5.74 20.47
C GLN A 127 18.51 5.23 21.49
N TYR A 128 19.54 4.50 21.03
CA TYR A 128 20.62 4.06 21.90
C TYR A 128 21.36 5.23 22.56
N GLU A 129 21.67 6.29 21.81
CA GLU A 129 22.29 7.51 22.36
C GLU A 129 21.41 8.18 23.43
N LEU A 130 20.08 8.19 23.23
CA LEU A 130 19.13 8.72 24.21
C LEU A 130 19.07 7.87 25.48
N GLU A 131 19.03 6.55 25.35
CA GLU A 131 19.07 5.63 26.49
C GLU A 131 20.34 5.84 27.33
N GLN A 132 21.49 5.99 26.67
CA GLN A 132 22.74 6.26 27.36
C GLN A 132 22.76 7.64 28.03
N PHE A 133 22.17 8.66 27.41
CA PHE A 133 22.02 9.96 28.04
C PHE A 133 21.14 9.91 29.30
N ILE A 134 20.02 9.18 29.25
CA ILE A 134 19.12 9.01 30.40
C ILE A 134 19.85 8.29 31.54
N ASN A 135 20.56 7.20 31.24
CA ASN A 135 21.35 6.47 32.23
C ASN A 135 22.39 7.37 32.90
N HIS A 136 23.16 8.10 32.09
CA HIS A 136 24.16 9.03 32.60
C HIS A 136 23.55 10.12 33.49
N LYS A 137 22.37 10.63 33.14
CA LYS A 137 21.66 11.63 33.95
C LYS A 137 21.17 11.06 35.28
N ASN A 138 20.62 9.85 35.27
CA ASN A 138 20.21 9.17 36.49
C ASN A 138 21.40 8.94 37.43
N GLU A 139 22.55 8.51 36.91
CA GLU A 139 23.78 8.33 37.70
C GLU A 139 24.27 9.66 38.30
N GLN A 140 24.21 10.76 37.54
CA GLN A 140 24.57 12.09 38.04
C GLN A 140 23.61 12.56 39.14
N ASP A 141 22.31 12.36 38.96
CA ASP A 141 21.30 12.76 39.94
C ASP A 141 21.42 11.94 41.23
N GLU A 142 21.69 10.64 41.14
CA GLU A 142 21.96 9.78 42.30
C GLU A 142 23.22 10.23 43.06
N TYR A 143 24.29 10.56 42.34
CA TYR A 143 25.50 11.12 42.95
C TYR A 143 25.22 12.43 43.69
N LEU A 144 24.46 13.33 43.08
CA LEU A 144 24.09 14.61 43.68
C LEU A 144 23.22 14.42 44.93
N LEU A 145 22.24 13.51 44.87
CA LEU A 145 21.38 13.17 46.00
C LEU A 145 22.21 12.70 47.20
N ASN A 146 23.11 11.73 46.98
CA ASN A 146 24.02 11.21 48.00
C ASN A 146 24.90 12.33 48.60
N LYS A 147 25.41 13.24 47.77
CA LYS A 147 26.24 14.37 48.24
C LYS A 147 25.45 15.36 49.08
N VAL A 148 24.21 15.65 48.72
CA VAL A 148 23.30 16.50 49.50
C VAL A 148 22.96 15.85 50.84
N GLU A 149 22.71 14.54 50.86
CA GLU A 149 22.45 13.80 52.10
C GLU A 149 23.64 13.85 53.05
N GLN A 150 24.86 13.58 52.55
CA GLN A 150 26.09 13.67 53.34
C GLN A 150 26.31 15.07 53.94
N LEU A 151 26.09 16.13 53.14
CA LEU A 151 26.19 17.51 53.63
C LEU A 151 25.13 17.82 54.69
N THR A 152 23.93 17.28 54.55
CA THR A 152 22.83 17.48 55.51
C THR A 152 23.15 16.81 56.85
N LEU A 153 23.66 15.58 56.82
CA LEU A 153 24.10 14.85 58.02
C LEU A 153 25.25 15.59 58.73
N SER A 154 26.29 15.98 58.00
CA SER A 154 27.43 16.71 58.57
C SER A 154 27.04 18.06 59.17
N ASN A 155 26.12 18.80 58.53
CA ASN A 155 25.60 20.05 59.07
C ASN A 155 24.80 19.85 60.36
N ASN A 156 24.04 18.76 60.48
CA ASN A 156 23.28 18.44 61.68
C ASN A 156 24.21 18.06 62.84
N GLU A 157 25.24 17.24 62.60
CA GLU A 157 26.27 16.92 63.60
C GLU A 157 26.99 18.18 64.10
N THR A 158 27.33 19.09 63.19
CA THR A 158 27.99 20.36 63.55
C THR A 158 27.08 21.22 64.44
N LYS A 159 25.79 21.34 64.11
CA LYS A 159 24.82 22.07 64.92
C LYS A 159 24.64 21.46 66.31
N GLU A 160 24.53 20.14 66.41
CA GLU A 160 24.41 19.47 67.72
C GLU A 160 25.63 19.68 68.61
N ASN A 161 26.83 19.70 68.02
CA ASN A 161 28.07 19.97 68.76
C ASN A 161 28.18 21.43 69.23
N MET A 162 27.57 22.38 68.52
CA MET A 162 27.51 23.79 68.96
C MET A 162 26.49 24.05 70.07
N ILE A 163 25.46 23.19 70.23
CA ILE A 163 24.46 23.32 71.30
C ILE A 163 24.94 22.71 72.62
N LYS A 164 25.90 21.77 72.56
CA LYS A 164 26.43 21.03 73.72
C LYS A 164 27.60 21.71 74.43
N ASN A 165 28.18 22.78 73.85
CA ASN A 165 29.26 23.59 74.43
C ASN A 165 28.74 24.96 74.86
#